data_AF-A0A2E0QQB1-F1
#
_entry.id   AF-A0A2E0QQB1-F1
#
_cell.length_a   1.000
_cell.length_b   1.000
_cell.length_c   1.000
_cell.angle_alpha   90.00
_cell.angle_beta   90.00
_cell.angle_gamma   90.00
#
_symmetry.space_group_name_H-M   'P 1'
#
loop_
_entity.id
_entity.type
_entity.pdbx_description
1 polymer ?
#
loop_
_entity_poly.entity_id
_entity_poly.type
_entity_poly.pdbx_seq_one_letter_code
_entity_poly.pdbx_strand_id
1 'polypeptide(L)'
;MTALETLLKDEPYIQLTIDDGVIYSLSNMRRSNAVMQRPPIVITAKDGYSEREDKTVEYRFKLNSVTDPVWRALFHDSFGYELDVVDFRGSDLLVTVNQEDIKRVFDSAKEAIISANESYSSGREDVFEYARNQVEERAKKSLEEQKLEAQRQAKLKKSFDDLEL
;
A
#
# COMPACT_ATOMS: atom_id res chain seq x y z
N MET A 1 17.54 -7.06 6.46
CA MET A 1 16.16 -6.93 5.98
C MET A 1 15.72 -5.51 6.32
N THR A 2 15.37 -4.70 5.34
CA THR A 2 14.87 -3.33 5.57
C THR A 2 13.44 -3.38 6.10
N ALA A 3 13.00 -2.33 6.84
CA ALA A 3 11.61 -2.25 7.32
C ALA A 3 10.60 -2.41 6.16
N LEU A 4 10.98 -1.88 5.00
CA LEU A 4 10.25 -1.98 3.75
C LEU A 4 10.20 -3.42 3.19
N GLU A 5 11.29 -4.17 3.22
CA GLU A 5 11.32 -5.58 2.78
C GLU A 5 10.42 -6.47 3.66
N THR A 6 10.41 -6.23 4.97
CA THR A 6 9.52 -6.92 5.92
C THR A 6 8.07 -6.59 5.60
N LEU A 7 7.76 -5.31 5.42
CA LEU A 7 6.43 -4.82 5.12
C LEU A 7 5.86 -5.38 3.81
N LEU A 8 6.67 -5.44 2.76
CA LEU A 8 6.24 -5.98 1.46
C LEU A 8 6.01 -7.50 1.50
N LYS A 9 6.60 -8.22 2.47
CA LYS A 9 6.30 -9.65 2.70
C LYS A 9 5.02 -9.83 3.51
N ASP A 10 4.81 -8.98 4.51
CA ASP A 10 3.72 -9.12 5.47
C ASP A 10 2.39 -8.54 4.95
N GLU A 11 2.43 -7.64 3.95
CA GLU A 11 1.25 -7.01 3.35
C GLU A 11 0.97 -7.49 1.90
N PRO A 12 0.44 -8.72 1.71
CA PRO A 12 0.26 -9.34 0.39
C PRO A 12 -0.79 -8.63 -0.50
N TYR A 13 -1.56 -7.69 0.05
CA TYR A 13 -2.51 -6.88 -0.71
C TYR A 13 -1.82 -5.76 -1.51
N ILE A 14 -0.57 -5.40 -1.18
CA ILE A 14 0.19 -4.40 -1.94
C ILE A 14 0.76 -5.08 -3.19
N GLN A 15 -0.08 -5.18 -4.22
CA GLN A 15 0.35 -5.63 -5.53
C GLN A 15 0.98 -4.46 -6.28
N LEU A 16 2.20 -4.63 -6.77
CA LEU A 16 2.96 -3.61 -7.48
C LEU A 16 3.27 -4.07 -8.90
N THR A 17 3.32 -3.15 -9.84
CA THR A 17 3.80 -3.37 -11.21
C THR A 17 4.76 -2.26 -11.61
N ILE A 18 5.57 -2.52 -12.63
CA ILE A 18 6.51 -1.54 -13.18
C ILE A 18 6.16 -1.33 -14.64
N ASP A 19 6.07 -0.07 -15.04
CA ASP A 19 5.87 0.32 -16.42
C ASP A 19 6.62 1.64 -16.68
N ASP A 20 7.41 1.69 -17.75
CA ASP A 20 8.30 2.81 -18.10
C ASP A 20 9.18 3.31 -16.92
N GLY A 21 9.65 2.39 -16.07
CA GLY A 21 10.48 2.73 -14.90
C GLY A 21 9.72 3.35 -13.72
N VAL A 22 8.39 3.38 -13.77
CA VAL A 22 7.50 3.86 -12.71
C VAL A 22 6.82 2.68 -12.02
N ILE A 23 6.78 2.71 -10.69
CA ILE A 23 6.09 1.70 -9.88
C ILE A 23 4.62 2.14 -9.70
N TYR A 24 3.69 1.25 -10.00
CA TYR A 24 2.26 1.46 -9.81
C TYR A 24 1.70 0.43 -8.84
N SER A 25 0.72 0.84 -8.03
CA SER A 25 -0.15 -0.12 -7.38
C SER A 25 -1.07 -0.79 -8.41
N LEU A 26 -1.33 -2.08 -8.21
CA LEU A 26 -2.26 -2.89 -9.00
C LEU A 26 -3.55 -3.04 -8.23
N SER A 27 -4.66 -2.69 -8.88
CA SER A 27 -6.00 -2.98 -8.39
C SER A 27 -6.78 -3.66 -9.51
N ASN A 28 -7.36 -4.83 -9.23
CA ASN A 28 -8.07 -5.64 -10.23
C ASN A 28 -7.25 -5.85 -11.52
N MET A 29 -5.96 -6.15 -11.37
CA MET A 29 -5.01 -6.35 -12.48
C MET A 29 -4.81 -5.13 -13.40
N ARG A 30 -5.22 -3.93 -12.96
CA ARG A 30 -5.02 -2.67 -13.69
C ARG A 30 -4.10 -1.72 -12.93
N ARG A 31 -3.32 -0.94 -13.69
CA ARG A 31 -2.50 0.16 -13.16
C ARG A 31 -3.41 1.16 -12.45
N SER A 32 -3.13 1.40 -11.17
CA SER A 32 -3.78 2.42 -10.35
C SER A 32 -2.80 3.58 -10.14
N ASN A 33 -2.62 4.04 -8.91
CA ASN A 33 -1.76 5.17 -8.59
C ASN A 33 -0.27 4.79 -8.64
N ALA A 34 0.53 5.71 -9.18
CA ALA A 34 1.98 5.66 -9.06
C ALA A 34 2.39 5.77 -7.58
N VAL A 35 3.34 4.93 -7.19
CA VAL A 35 3.97 4.92 -5.86
C VAL A 35 5.43 5.35 -5.99
N MET A 36 6.04 5.77 -4.90
CA MET A 36 7.45 6.20 -4.83
C MET A 36 7.77 7.44 -5.68
N GLN A 37 6.79 8.28 -6.04
CA GLN A 37 6.98 9.51 -6.83
C GLN A 37 6.62 10.79 -6.09
N ARG A 38 6.04 10.68 -4.89
CA ARG A 38 5.54 11.83 -4.15
C ARG A 38 6.67 12.54 -3.39
N PRO A 39 6.58 13.86 -3.20
CA PRO A 39 7.51 14.55 -2.31
C PRO A 39 7.38 14.02 -0.88
N PRO A 40 8.38 14.26 -0.01
CA PRO A 40 8.27 13.95 1.41
C PRO A 40 6.97 14.53 2.00
N ILE A 41 6.26 13.72 2.77
CA ILE A 41 4.99 14.09 3.37
C ILE A 41 5.25 15.01 4.55
N VAL A 42 4.55 16.14 4.61
CA VAL A 42 4.65 17.14 5.68
C VAL A 42 3.26 17.60 6.08
N ILE A 43 3.05 17.81 7.38
CA ILE A 43 1.83 18.42 7.91
C ILE A 43 1.87 19.92 7.61
N THR A 44 0.89 20.42 6.86
CA THR A 44 0.82 21.82 6.42
C THR A 44 -0.13 22.66 7.26
N ALA A 45 -1.20 22.07 7.81
CA ALA A 45 -2.16 22.77 8.64
C ALA A 45 -2.89 21.85 9.61
N LYS A 46 -3.41 22.43 10.69
CA LYS A 46 -4.43 21.82 11.55
C LYS A 46 -5.79 22.36 11.11
N ASP A 47 -6.61 21.48 10.54
CA ASP A 47 -7.87 21.84 9.88
C ASP A 47 -9.03 21.97 10.87
N GLY A 48 -8.95 21.25 12.00
CA GLY A 48 -9.96 21.30 13.05
C GLY A 48 -9.95 20.07 13.94
N TYR A 49 -11.01 19.95 14.75
CA TYR A 49 -11.31 18.73 15.49
C TYR A 49 -12.82 18.53 15.59
N SER A 50 -13.25 17.28 15.78
CA SER A 50 -14.62 16.90 16.08
C SER A 50 -14.68 15.98 17.29
N GLU A 51 -15.58 16.27 18.21
CA GLU A 51 -15.88 15.39 19.35
C GLU A 51 -16.72 14.21 18.88
N ARG A 52 -16.40 13.02 19.39
CA ARG A 52 -17.15 11.78 19.12
C ARG A 52 -17.96 11.38 20.36
N GLU A 53 -18.96 10.52 20.14
CA GLU A 53 -19.91 10.08 21.19
C GLU A 53 -19.23 9.32 22.34
N ASP A 54 -18.06 8.71 22.07
CA ASP A 54 -17.26 7.92 23.00
C ASP A 54 -16.26 8.74 23.84
N LYS A 55 -16.40 10.08 23.85
CA LYS A 55 -15.47 11.03 24.50
C LYS A 55 -14.07 11.08 23.88
N THR A 56 -13.88 10.50 22.70
CA THR A 56 -12.67 10.74 21.91
C THR A 56 -12.85 11.98 21.04
N VAL A 57 -11.72 12.52 20.60
CA VAL A 57 -11.64 13.66 19.68
C VAL A 57 -10.88 13.23 18.43
N GLU A 58 -11.48 13.47 17.26
CA GLU A 58 -10.83 13.31 15.98
C GLU A 58 -10.22 14.65 15.57
N TYR A 59 -8.89 14.71 15.51
CA TYR A 59 -8.17 15.85 14.96
C TYR A 59 -7.87 15.63 13.48
N ARG A 60 -8.07 16.68 12.68
CA ARG A 60 -7.75 16.68 11.26
C ARG A 60 -6.52 17.53 10.96
N PHE A 61 -5.55 16.93 10.30
CA PHE A 61 -4.33 17.58 9.83
C PHE A 61 -4.23 17.49 8.30
N LYS A 62 -3.87 18.60 7.66
CA LYS A 62 -3.61 18.65 6.22
C LYS A 62 -2.18 18.23 5.94
N LEU A 63 -2.01 17.43 4.90
CA LEU A 63 -0.73 17.02 4.33
C LEU A 63 -0.48 17.79 3.03
N ASN A 64 0.79 17.97 2.68
CA ASN A 64 1.20 18.59 1.41
C ASN A 64 0.91 17.73 0.17
N SER A 65 0.70 16.43 0.34
CA SER A 65 0.41 15.47 -0.74
C SER A 65 -0.45 14.32 -0.22
N VAL A 66 -1.12 13.64 -1.14
CA VAL A 66 -1.77 12.35 -0.88
C VAL A 66 -0.71 11.30 -0.57
N THR A 67 -0.96 10.47 0.45
CA THR A 67 -0.12 9.33 0.82
C THR A 67 -0.52 8.09 0.03
N ASP A 68 0.46 7.34 -0.46
CA ASP A 68 0.23 6.04 -1.11
C ASP A 68 0.36 4.87 -0.12
N PRO A 69 -0.08 3.66 -0.50
CA PRO A 69 -0.11 2.51 0.41
C PRO A 69 1.25 2.13 1.00
N VAL A 70 2.34 2.25 0.24
CA VAL A 70 3.69 1.90 0.74
C VAL A 70 4.10 2.87 1.85
N TRP A 71 3.88 4.18 1.61
CA TRP A 71 4.19 5.19 2.62
C TRP A 71 3.34 5.00 3.90
N ARG A 72 2.05 4.73 3.76
CA ARG A 72 1.14 4.54 4.91
C ARG A 72 1.56 3.36 5.76
N ALA A 73 1.97 2.27 5.13
CA ALA A 73 2.40 1.08 5.82
C ALA A 73 3.69 1.34 6.63
N LEU A 74 4.67 2.05 6.04
CA LEU A 74 5.88 2.50 6.77
C LEU A 74 5.56 3.42 7.94
N PHE A 75 4.59 4.33 7.76
CA PHE A 75 4.11 5.19 8.83
C PHE A 75 3.54 4.36 9.99
N HIS A 76 2.67 3.39 9.70
CA HIS A 76 2.04 2.58 10.75
C HIS A 76 3.07 1.72 11.52
N ASP A 77 4.07 1.16 10.84
CA ASP A 77 5.17 0.44 11.49
C ASP A 77 5.95 1.33 12.48
N SER A 78 6.13 2.61 12.12
CA SER A 78 6.86 3.58 12.93
C SER A 78 6.02 4.27 14.01
N PHE A 79 4.69 4.25 13.88
CA PHE A 79 3.80 5.08 14.70
C PHE A 79 3.63 4.56 16.13
N GLY A 80 3.73 3.25 16.34
CA GLY A 80 3.73 2.66 17.68
C GLY A 80 2.39 2.72 18.44
N TYR A 81 1.29 3.02 17.75
CA TYR A 81 -0.09 2.94 18.26
C TYR A 81 -0.93 2.00 17.38
N GLU A 82 -2.09 1.60 17.90
CA GLU A 82 -3.07 0.80 17.15
C GLU A 82 -3.53 1.53 15.86
N LEU A 83 -3.85 0.74 14.83
CA LEU A 83 -4.20 1.24 13.49
C LEU A 83 -5.46 2.11 13.46
N ASP A 84 -6.34 1.96 14.44
CA ASP A 84 -7.60 2.71 14.56
C ASP A 84 -7.40 4.14 15.09
N VAL A 85 -6.24 4.44 15.66
CA VAL A 85 -5.88 5.79 16.13
C VAL A 85 -5.66 6.75 14.96
N VAL A 86 -5.23 6.25 13.80
CA VAL A 86 -4.88 7.08 12.63
C VAL A 86 -5.54 6.60 11.34
N ASP A 87 -6.15 7.52 10.61
CA ASP A 87 -6.72 7.27 9.28
C ASP A 87 -6.20 8.31 8.25
N PHE A 88 -6.08 7.88 6.99
CA PHE A 88 -5.60 8.71 5.88
C PHE A 88 -6.67 8.86 4.80
N ARG A 89 -7.24 10.06 4.69
CA ARG A 89 -8.28 10.40 3.71
C ARG A 89 -7.75 11.40 2.68
N GLY A 90 -7.22 10.89 1.58
CA GLY A 90 -6.58 11.73 0.56
C GLY A 90 -5.34 12.43 1.12
N SER A 91 -5.39 13.76 1.19
CA SER A 91 -4.35 14.60 1.80
C SER A 91 -4.58 14.89 3.28
N ASP A 92 -5.52 14.20 3.93
CA ASP A 92 -5.87 14.45 5.32
C ASP A 92 -5.39 13.30 6.20
N LEU A 93 -4.71 13.65 7.29
CA LEU A 93 -4.38 12.78 8.40
C LEU A 93 -5.40 13.00 9.52
N LEU A 94 -6.12 11.96 9.88
CA LEU A 94 -7.07 11.95 10.99
C LEU A 94 -6.46 11.22 12.17
N VAL A 95 -6.52 11.82 13.36
CA VAL A 95 -6.01 11.24 14.61
C VAL A 95 -7.15 11.20 15.63
N THR A 96 -7.58 10.01 16.02
CA THR A 96 -8.68 9.81 16.97
C THR A 96 -8.13 9.35 18.31
N VAL A 97 -8.23 10.20 19.33
CA VAL A 97 -7.64 9.96 20.66
C VAL A 97 -8.42 10.67 21.76
N ASN A 98 -8.12 10.35 23.03
CA ASN A 98 -8.56 11.19 24.14
C ASN A 98 -7.91 12.58 24.07
N GLN A 99 -8.64 13.60 24.52
CA GLN A 99 -8.18 14.99 24.49
C GLN A 99 -6.87 15.21 25.28
N GLU A 100 -6.66 14.45 26.35
CA GLU A 100 -5.46 14.53 27.19
C GLU A 100 -4.21 13.98 26.49
N ASP A 101 -4.39 12.98 25.62
CA ASP A 101 -3.30 12.27 24.95
C ASP A 101 -2.85 12.92 23.63
N ILE A 102 -3.63 13.87 23.08
CA ILE A 102 -3.41 14.40 21.73
C ILE A 102 -2.00 14.91 21.49
N LYS A 103 -1.41 15.60 22.46
CA LYS A 103 -0.07 16.16 22.28
C LYS A 103 0.96 15.05 22.09
N ARG A 104 0.90 14.02 22.94
CA ARG A 104 1.81 12.87 22.86
C ARG A 104 1.64 12.14 21.54
N VAL A 105 0.40 11.82 21.16
CA VAL A 105 0.11 11.08 19.92
C VAL A 105 0.50 11.89 18.69
N PHE A 106 0.29 13.21 18.70
CA PHE A 106 0.69 14.08 17.61
C PHE A 106 2.21 14.19 17.46
N ASP A 107 2.95 14.23 18.56
CA ASP A 107 4.42 14.23 18.51
C ASP A 107 4.94 12.89 17.95
N SER A 108 4.37 11.75 18.38
CA SER A 108 4.64 10.45 17.76
C SER A 108 4.29 10.39 16.27
N ALA A 109 3.18 11.02 15.85
CA ALA A 109 2.78 11.07 14.44
C ALA A 109 3.82 11.84 13.59
N LYS A 110 4.40 12.92 14.12
CA LYS A 110 5.46 13.65 13.43
C LYS A 110 6.73 12.82 13.29
N GLU A 111 7.13 12.13 14.35
CA GLU A 111 8.29 11.24 14.32
C GLU A 111 8.09 10.11 13.31
N ALA A 112 6.90 9.51 13.29
CA ALA A 112 6.52 8.49 12.32
C ALA A 112 6.52 9.02 10.88
N ILE A 113 6.06 10.26 10.63
CA ILE A 113 6.15 10.90 9.31
C ILE A 113 7.61 11.02 8.86
N ILE A 114 8.50 11.46 9.76
CA ILE A 114 9.93 11.62 9.45
C ILE A 114 10.54 10.25 9.11
N SER A 115 10.33 9.26 9.96
CA SER A 115 10.85 7.91 9.75
C SER A 115 10.30 7.25 8.48
N ALA A 116 9.00 7.42 8.20
CA ALA A 116 8.38 6.94 6.97
C ALA A 116 8.98 7.61 5.74
N ASN A 117 9.20 8.93 5.75
CA ASN A 117 9.82 9.65 4.64
C ASN A 117 11.26 9.19 4.37
N GLU A 118 12.05 8.96 5.42
CA GLU A 118 13.43 8.46 5.31
C GLU A 118 13.47 7.04 4.74
N SER A 119 12.63 6.15 5.28
CA SER A 119 12.51 4.76 4.82
C SER A 119 11.98 4.68 3.39
N TYR A 120 11.01 5.53 3.04
CA TYR A 120 10.44 5.61 1.70
C TYR A 120 11.45 6.14 0.67
N SER A 121 12.29 7.10 1.05
CA SER A 121 13.31 7.65 0.16
C SER A 121 14.47 6.66 -0.06
N SER A 122 14.90 5.97 1.00
CA SER A 122 16.02 5.03 0.96
C SER A 122 15.64 3.67 0.37
N GLY A 123 14.41 3.20 0.59
CA GLY A 123 13.93 1.88 0.16
C GLY A 123 13.48 1.80 -1.31
N ARG A 124 13.69 2.84 -2.13
CA ARG A 124 13.19 2.86 -3.51
C ARG A 124 13.65 1.67 -4.35
N GLU A 125 14.93 1.31 -4.26
CA GLU A 125 15.48 0.21 -5.03
C GLU A 125 14.88 -1.14 -4.59
N ASP A 126 14.71 -1.33 -3.28
CA ASP A 126 14.07 -2.53 -2.71
C ASP A 126 12.62 -2.70 -3.22
N VAL A 127 11.81 -1.62 -3.24
CA VAL A 127 10.44 -1.67 -3.81
C VAL A 127 10.50 -2.02 -5.29
N PHE A 128 11.47 -1.47 -6.02
CA PHE A 128 11.63 -1.72 -7.46
C PHE A 128 11.98 -3.19 -7.72
N GLU A 129 12.90 -3.76 -6.97
CA GLU A 129 13.25 -5.18 -7.05
C GLU A 129 12.05 -6.07 -6.70
N TYR A 130 11.34 -5.77 -5.61
CA TYR A 130 10.13 -6.49 -5.21
C TYR A 130 9.05 -6.45 -6.30
N ALA A 131 8.80 -5.27 -6.89
CA ALA A 131 7.81 -5.13 -7.95
C ALA A 131 8.22 -5.87 -9.24
N ARG A 132 9.53 -5.93 -9.58
CA ARG A 132 10.04 -6.79 -10.66
C ARG A 132 9.74 -8.26 -10.38
N ASN A 133 10.06 -8.74 -9.18
CA ASN A 133 9.82 -10.12 -8.79
C ASN A 133 8.34 -10.49 -8.87
N GLN A 134 7.44 -9.61 -8.40
CA GLN A 134 6.00 -9.82 -8.55
C GLN A 134 5.53 -9.88 -10.02
N VAL A 135 6.10 -9.05 -10.90
CA VAL A 135 5.79 -9.09 -12.35
C VAL A 135 6.23 -10.42 -12.94
N GLU A 136 7.44 -10.89 -12.63
CA GLU A 136 7.94 -12.19 -13.10
C GLU A 136 7.11 -13.36 -12.59
N GLU A 137 6.75 -13.37 -11.30
CA GLU A 137 5.91 -14.41 -10.73
C GLU A 137 4.53 -14.47 -11.37
N ARG A 138 3.90 -13.31 -11.63
CA ARG A 138 2.61 -13.26 -12.34
C ARG A 138 2.74 -13.75 -13.78
N ALA A 139 3.81 -13.39 -14.48
CA ALA A 139 4.05 -13.88 -15.84
C ALA A 139 4.22 -15.41 -15.87
N LYS A 140 4.95 -15.99 -14.91
CA LYS A 140 5.10 -17.44 -14.75
C LYS A 140 3.76 -18.13 -14.50
N LYS A 141 2.96 -17.64 -13.55
CA LYS A 141 1.62 -18.18 -13.25
C LYS A 141 0.69 -18.11 -14.46
N SER A 142 0.66 -16.98 -15.17
CA SER A 142 -0.18 -16.83 -16.35
C SER A 142 0.18 -17.82 -17.47
N LEU A 143 1.47 -18.08 -17.67
CA LEU A 143 1.94 -19.07 -18.64
C LEU A 143 1.55 -20.51 -18.26
N GLU A 144 1.58 -20.83 -16.97
CA GLU A 144 1.15 -22.13 -16.45
C GLU A 144 -0.37 -22.33 -16.60
N GLU A 145 -1.16 -21.31 -16.27
CA GLU A 145 -2.61 -21.29 -16.47
C GLU A 145 -2.99 -21.48 -17.94
N GLN A 146 -2.32 -20.76 -18.85
CA GLN A 146 -2.54 -20.93 -20.30
C GLN A 146 -2.24 -22.34 -20.79
N LYS A 147 -1.16 -22.96 -20.30
CA LYS A 147 -0.83 -24.37 -20.64
C LYS A 147 -1.92 -25.32 -20.15
N LEU A 148 -2.40 -25.11 -18.92
CA LEU A 148 -3.41 -25.97 -18.30
C LEU A 148 -4.77 -25.83 -19.01
N GLU A 149 -5.13 -24.61 -19.41
CA GLU A 149 -6.33 -24.32 -20.20
C GLU A 149 -6.23 -24.92 -21.61
N ALA A 150 -5.08 -24.80 -22.28
CA ALA A 150 -4.84 -25.45 -23.57
C ALA A 150 -4.94 -26.97 -23.48
N GLN A 151 -4.43 -27.58 -22.40
CA GLN A 151 -4.60 -29.02 -22.16
C GLN A 151 -6.05 -29.41 -21.93
N ARG A 152 -6.83 -28.61 -21.20
CA ARG A 152 -8.28 -28.83 -21.02
C ARG A 152 -9.02 -28.75 -22.35
N GLN A 153 -8.74 -27.73 -23.16
CA GLN A 153 -9.35 -27.58 -24.49
C GLN A 153 -8.98 -28.73 -25.43
N ALA A 154 -7.73 -29.19 -25.41
CA ALA A 154 -7.30 -30.34 -26.21
C ALA A 154 -8.01 -31.65 -25.79
N LYS A 155 -8.20 -31.87 -24.48
CA LYS A 155 -8.96 -33.02 -23.95
C LYS A 155 -10.43 -32.95 -24.35
N LEU A 156 -11.05 -31.78 -24.23
CA LEU A 156 -12.44 -31.55 -24.62
C LEU A 156 -12.64 -31.79 -26.12
N LYS A 157 -11.76 -31.24 -26.96
CA LYS A 157 -11.80 -31.47 -28.41
C LYS A 157 -11.70 -32.96 -28.73
N LYS A 158 -10.75 -33.67 -28.12
CA LYS A 158 -10.62 -35.11 -28.31
C LYS A 158 -11.90 -35.87 -27.91
N SER A 159 -12.53 -35.53 -26.80
CA SER A 159 -13.79 -36.16 -26.39
C SER A 159 -14.97 -35.85 -27.33
N PHE A 160 -14.98 -34.70 -28.00
CA PHE A 160 -15.96 -34.39 -29.04
C PHE A 160 -15.68 -35.17 -30.33
N ASP A 161 -14.43 -35.20 -30.77
CA ASP A 161 -14.01 -35.98 -31.95
C ASP A 161 -14.33 -37.48 -31.77
N ASP A 162 -14.20 -38.02 -30.55
CA ASP A 162 -14.54 -39.40 -30.20
C ASP A 162 -16.07 -39.67 -30.13
N LEU A 163 -16.92 -38.63 -30.09
CA LEU A 163 -18.40 -38.72 -30.05
C LEU A 163 -19.06 -38.54 -31.43
N GLU A 164 -18.35 -38.05 -32.44
CA GLU A 164 -18.82 -37.93 -33.83
C GLU A 164 -18.57 -39.21 -34.67
N LEU A 165 -18.31 -40.35 -34.00
CA LEU A 165 -18.26 -41.71 -34.53
C LEU A 165 -19.53 -42.49 -34.17
#